data_AF-A0A0A2Y1D9-F1
#
_entry.id   AF-A0A0A2Y1D9-F1
#
_cell.length_a   1.000
_cell.length_b   1.000
_cell.length_c   1.000
_cell.angle_alpha   90.00
_cell.angle_beta   90.00
_cell.angle_gamma   90.00
#
_symmetry.space_group_name_H-M   'P 1'
#
loop_
_entity.id
_entity.type
_entity.pdbx_description
1 polymer ?
#
loop_
_entity_poly.entity_id
_entity_poly.type
_entity_poly.pdbx_seq_one_letter_code
_entity_poly.pdbx_strand_id
1 'polypeptide(L)'
;MSFDKDTYPTPLSVFNQINAEFNFTIDGAALTHNAKCGRYITPEMDFLTYPLINERIWINPPFSDPLSFVKRAVELYENHDCLVVMLLPVDISTKWFSLVAEKATEIRFIVGGRIKFLNPETDKWTDVCRGNHLAIFDPRHKAMGQVIRHIHINEFEGLEWQASKEKRQ
;
A
#
# COMPACT_ATOMS: atom_id res chain seq x y z
N MET A 1 -18.75 18.46 -3.38
CA MET A 1 -18.53 17.26 -2.55
C MET A 1 -17.12 17.35 -2.03
N SER A 2 -16.91 17.13 -0.73
CA SER A 2 -15.57 17.09 -0.14
C SER A 2 -14.85 15.82 -0.57
N PHE A 3 -13.54 15.92 -0.82
CA PHE A 3 -12.69 14.80 -1.16
C PHE A 3 -12.71 13.72 -0.07
N ASP A 4 -12.88 12.48 -0.50
CA ASP A 4 -12.82 11.32 0.38
C ASP A 4 -11.37 10.91 0.64
N LYS A 5 -10.93 11.07 1.89
CA LYS A 5 -9.56 10.75 2.32
C LYS A 5 -9.26 9.26 2.21
N ASP A 6 -10.26 8.39 2.17
CA ASP A 6 -10.07 6.96 1.95
C ASP A 6 -9.68 6.62 0.50
N THR A 7 -9.72 7.61 -0.41
CA THR A 7 -9.39 7.44 -1.83
C THR A 7 -8.06 8.05 -2.24
N TYR A 8 -7.20 8.43 -1.27
CA TYR A 8 -5.88 8.99 -1.56
C TYR A 8 -5.06 8.02 -2.44
N PRO A 9 -4.61 8.45 -3.64
CA PRO A 9 -3.84 7.57 -4.51
C PRO A 9 -2.39 7.46 -4.05
N THR A 10 -1.81 6.26 -4.17
CA THR A 10 -0.36 6.08 -3.96
C THR A 10 0.43 6.95 -4.96
N PRO A 11 1.48 7.68 -4.54
CA PRO A 11 2.36 8.36 -5.47
C PRO A 11 2.98 7.37 -6.46
N LEU A 12 3.10 7.75 -7.73
CA LEU A 12 3.58 6.87 -8.77
C LEU A 12 5.06 6.53 -8.57
N SER A 13 5.87 7.48 -8.08
CA SER A 13 7.28 7.24 -7.70
C SER A 13 7.42 6.09 -6.69
N VAL A 14 6.61 6.10 -5.64
CA VAL A 14 6.57 5.06 -4.61
C VAL A 14 6.08 3.74 -5.19
N PHE A 15 4.97 3.76 -5.92
CA PHE A 15 4.39 2.54 -6.49
C PHE A 15 5.33 1.87 -7.49
N ASN A 16 5.93 2.62 -8.43
CA ASN A 16 6.72 2.06 -9.52
C ASN A 16 7.93 1.27 -9.03
N GLN A 17 8.63 1.77 -8.01
CA GLN A 17 9.80 1.07 -7.47
C GLN A 17 9.42 -0.23 -6.76
N ILE A 18 8.31 -0.22 -6.01
CA ILE A 18 7.78 -1.43 -5.37
C ILE A 18 7.28 -2.41 -6.46
N ASN A 19 6.61 -1.90 -7.48
CA ASN A 19 6.14 -2.71 -8.60
C ASN A 19 7.28 -3.31 -9.43
N ALA A 20 8.42 -2.62 -9.55
CA ALA A 20 9.60 -3.16 -10.22
C ALA A 20 10.15 -4.39 -9.47
N GLU A 21 10.04 -4.43 -8.14
CA GLU A 21 10.43 -5.57 -7.32
C GLU A 21 9.39 -6.70 -7.36
N PHE A 22 8.11 -6.35 -7.19
CA PHE A 22 7.06 -7.34 -6.96
C PHE A 22 6.24 -7.68 -8.21
N ASN A 23 6.33 -6.92 -9.29
CA ASN A 23 5.61 -7.13 -10.56
C ASN A 23 4.12 -7.41 -10.35
N PHE A 24 3.38 -6.43 -9.84
CA PHE A 24 1.97 -6.55 -9.50
C PHE A 24 1.11 -6.79 -10.75
N THR A 25 0.13 -7.68 -10.60
CA THR A 25 -0.84 -8.03 -11.63
C THR A 25 -2.16 -7.28 -11.46
N ILE A 26 -2.49 -6.85 -10.24
CA ILE A 26 -3.75 -6.18 -9.90
C ILE A 26 -3.59 -5.18 -8.75
N ASP A 27 -4.34 -4.08 -8.82
CA ASP A 27 -4.51 -3.11 -7.74
C ASP A 27 -5.81 -3.45 -6.97
N GLY A 28 -5.67 -3.88 -5.72
CA GLY A 28 -6.78 -4.40 -4.92
C GLY A 28 -7.67 -3.32 -4.29
N ALA A 29 -7.28 -2.05 -4.34
CA ALA A 29 -8.06 -0.97 -3.72
C ALA A 29 -7.90 0.33 -4.54
N ALA A 30 -8.65 0.45 -5.63
CA ALA A 30 -8.54 1.60 -6.52
C ALA A 30 -9.87 2.06 -7.11
N LEU A 31 -9.86 3.29 -7.61
CA LEU A 31 -10.87 3.84 -8.51
C LEU A 31 -10.32 3.83 -9.94
N THR A 32 -11.21 3.81 -10.91
CA THR A 32 -10.85 3.81 -12.35
C THR A 32 -9.84 4.88 -12.74
N HIS A 33 -9.90 6.08 -12.13
CA HIS A 33 -9.03 7.19 -12.47
C HIS A 33 -7.70 7.21 -11.70
N ASN A 34 -7.53 6.35 -10.68
CA ASN A 34 -6.36 6.39 -9.80
C ASN A 34 -5.61 5.05 -9.63
N ALA A 35 -6.08 4.00 -10.32
CA ALA A 35 -5.47 2.67 -10.33
C ALA A 35 -4.00 2.68 -10.73
N LYS A 36 -3.23 1.77 -10.12
CA LYS A 36 -1.79 1.61 -10.36
C LYS A 36 -1.43 0.44 -11.26
N CYS A 37 -2.38 -0.47 -11.47
CA CYS A 37 -2.25 -1.61 -12.36
C CYS A 37 -3.29 -1.53 -13.48
N GLY A 38 -3.04 -2.22 -14.60
CA GLY A 38 -4.01 -2.33 -15.70
C GLY A 38 -5.29 -3.09 -15.31
N ARG A 39 -5.20 -3.98 -14.31
CA ARG A 39 -6.34 -4.60 -13.63
C ARG A 39 -6.48 -3.99 -12.25
N TYR A 40 -7.70 -3.73 -11.80
CA TYR A 40 -7.96 -3.17 -10.48
C TYR A 40 -9.34 -3.56 -9.95
N ILE A 41 -9.52 -3.44 -8.64
CA ILE A 41 -10.77 -3.73 -7.93
C ILE A 41 -11.33 -2.42 -7.36
N THR A 42 -12.55 -2.08 -7.75
CA THR A 42 -13.28 -0.91 -7.24
C THR A 42 -14.09 -1.25 -5.99
N PRO A 43 -14.57 -0.25 -5.23
CA PRO A 43 -15.46 -0.51 -4.09
C PRO A 43 -16.69 -1.34 -4.45
N GLU A 44 -17.25 -1.18 -5.66
CA GLU A 44 -18.41 -1.95 -6.14
C GLU A 44 -18.07 -3.43 -6.43
N MET A 45 -16.82 -3.71 -6.77
CA MET A 45 -16.33 -5.08 -6.99
C MET A 45 -16.00 -5.80 -5.67
N ASP A 46 -15.82 -5.04 -4.59
CA ASP A 46 -15.52 -5.49 -3.23
C ASP A 46 -14.31 -6.44 -3.11
N PHE A 47 -13.15 -5.88 -2.78
CA PHE A 47 -11.92 -6.64 -2.53
C PHE A 47 -12.08 -7.75 -1.48
N LEU A 48 -12.95 -7.56 -0.49
CA LEU A 48 -13.11 -8.52 0.60
C LEU A 48 -13.74 -9.84 0.12
N THR A 49 -14.43 -9.83 -1.02
CA THR A 49 -15.10 -11.00 -1.59
C THR A 49 -14.65 -11.34 -3.01
N TYR A 50 -13.93 -10.44 -3.70
CA TYR A 50 -13.47 -10.65 -5.08
C TYR A 50 -12.58 -11.89 -5.22
N PRO A 51 -12.84 -12.78 -6.20
CA PRO A 51 -12.10 -14.03 -6.36
C PRO A 51 -10.69 -13.76 -6.91
N LEU A 52 -9.66 -14.11 -6.12
CA LEU A 52 -8.25 -13.95 -6.46
C LEU A 52 -7.51 -15.25 -6.14
N ILE A 53 -6.70 -15.72 -7.07
CA ILE A 53 -5.86 -16.93 -6.91
C ILE A 53 -4.57 -16.75 -7.72
N ASN A 54 -3.43 -17.04 -7.10
CA ASN A 54 -2.11 -16.91 -7.74
C ASN A 54 -1.85 -15.52 -8.36
N GLU A 55 -2.28 -14.47 -7.65
CA GLU A 55 -2.14 -13.07 -8.07
C GLU A 55 -1.05 -12.34 -7.28
N ARG A 56 -0.58 -11.22 -7.83
CA ARG A 56 0.43 -10.33 -7.22
C ARG A 56 -0.23 -8.98 -6.98
N ILE A 57 -0.64 -8.73 -5.75
CA ILE A 57 -1.64 -7.72 -5.41
C ILE A 57 -0.97 -6.55 -4.70
N TRP A 58 -1.15 -5.36 -5.25
CA TRP A 58 -0.89 -4.09 -4.55
C TRP A 58 -2.15 -3.63 -3.83
N ILE A 59 -2.02 -3.11 -2.60
CA ILE A 59 -3.15 -2.54 -1.86
C ILE A 59 -2.72 -1.25 -1.14
N ASN A 60 -3.41 -0.16 -1.43
CA ASN A 60 -3.44 1.04 -0.60
C ASN A 60 -4.89 1.20 -0.08
N PRO A 61 -5.25 0.54 1.03
CA PRO A 61 -6.65 0.41 1.44
C PRO A 61 -7.20 1.73 1.99
N PRO A 62 -8.53 1.86 2.13
CA PRO A 62 -9.13 2.92 2.94
C PRO A 62 -8.56 2.85 4.37
N PHE A 63 -7.95 3.94 4.85
CA PHE A 63 -7.31 3.97 6.17
C PHE A 63 -8.33 3.99 7.32
N SER A 64 -9.61 4.17 7.01
CA SER A 64 -10.73 3.95 7.94
C SER A 64 -11.02 2.46 8.23
N ASP A 65 -10.64 1.53 7.34
CA ASP A 65 -10.84 0.08 7.55
C ASP A 65 -9.63 -0.80 7.15
N PRO A 66 -8.44 -0.59 7.74
CA PRO A 66 -7.28 -1.44 7.48
C PRO A 66 -7.48 -2.89 7.95
N LEU A 67 -8.29 -3.14 8.98
CA LEU A 67 -8.42 -4.47 9.59
C LEU A 67 -9.07 -5.48 8.63
N SER A 68 -10.15 -5.11 7.95
CA SER A 68 -10.82 -6.01 7.00
C SER A 68 -9.91 -6.38 5.83
N PHE A 69 -9.18 -5.39 5.30
CA PHE A 69 -8.23 -5.59 4.21
C PHE A 69 -7.05 -6.47 4.63
N VAL A 70 -6.48 -6.27 5.82
CA VAL A 70 -5.40 -7.13 6.33
C VAL A 70 -5.88 -8.57 6.53
N LYS A 71 -7.10 -8.79 7.07
CA LYS A 71 -7.67 -10.14 7.18
C LYS A 71 -7.79 -10.83 5.82
N ARG A 72 -8.28 -10.10 4.81
CA ARG A 72 -8.38 -10.62 3.45
C ARG A 72 -7.01 -10.90 2.85
N ALA A 73 -6.03 -10.01 3.04
CA ALA A 73 -4.66 -10.22 2.58
C ALA A 73 -4.04 -11.50 3.17
N VAL A 74 -4.23 -11.75 4.48
CA VAL A 74 -3.78 -12.97 5.15
C VAL A 74 -4.45 -14.20 4.57
N GLU A 75 -5.76 -14.16 4.34
CA GLU A 75 -6.49 -15.30 3.79
C GLU A 75 -6.07 -15.62 2.34
N LEU A 76 -5.88 -14.60 1.49
CA LEU A 76 -5.37 -14.74 0.12
C LEU A 76 -3.95 -15.33 0.10
N TYR A 77 -3.09 -14.86 1.00
CA TYR A 77 -1.74 -15.37 1.17
C TYR A 77 -1.70 -16.80 1.69
N GLU A 78 -2.50 -17.13 2.71
CA GLU A 78 -2.45 -18.45 3.35
C GLU A 78 -3.07 -19.54 2.48
N ASN A 79 -4.14 -19.23 1.73
CA ASN A 79 -5.00 -20.22 1.09
C ASN A 79 -5.08 -20.14 -0.44
N HIS A 80 -4.65 -19.04 -1.07
CA HIS A 80 -4.84 -18.81 -2.50
C HIS A 80 -3.55 -18.52 -3.28
N ASP A 81 -2.39 -18.72 -2.66
CA ASP A 81 -1.07 -18.53 -3.26
C ASP A 81 -0.86 -17.10 -3.83
N CYS A 82 -1.48 -16.11 -3.20
CA CYS A 82 -1.34 -14.72 -3.61
C CYS A 82 -0.17 -14.04 -2.89
N LEU A 83 0.65 -13.31 -3.66
CA LEU A 83 1.54 -12.29 -3.10
C LEU A 83 0.71 -11.04 -2.82
N VAL A 84 0.76 -10.52 -1.58
CA VAL A 84 0.06 -9.28 -1.22
C VAL A 84 1.05 -8.29 -0.63
N VAL A 85 1.08 -7.06 -1.16
CA VAL A 85 1.86 -5.95 -0.61
C VAL A 85 0.92 -4.80 -0.32
N MET A 86 0.90 -4.36 0.95
CA MET A 86 0.01 -3.31 1.42
C MET A 86 0.79 -2.09 1.90
N LEU A 87 0.35 -0.90 1.49
CA LEU A 87 0.78 0.36 2.10
C LEU A 87 -0.16 0.73 3.24
N LEU A 88 0.35 0.71 4.48
CA LEU A 88 -0.47 0.95 5.67
C LEU A 88 0.09 2.13 6.49
N PRO A 89 -0.75 2.89 7.20
CA PRO A 89 -0.26 3.85 8.20
C PRO A 89 0.46 3.10 9.32
N VAL A 90 1.40 3.73 10.01
CA VAL A 90 2.03 3.14 11.20
C VAL A 90 1.15 3.42 12.41
N ASP A 91 0.57 2.36 12.97
CA ASP A 91 -0.08 2.38 14.29
C ASP A 91 0.01 0.99 14.93
N ILE A 92 1.12 0.79 15.64
CA ILE A 92 1.50 -0.48 16.24
C ILE A 92 0.57 -0.93 17.39
N SER A 93 -0.32 -0.04 17.85
CA SER A 93 -1.26 -0.32 18.94
C SER A 93 -2.53 -1.06 18.48
N THR A 94 -2.70 -1.22 17.18
CA THR A 94 -3.96 -1.68 16.57
C THR A 94 -4.01 -3.19 16.36
N LYS A 95 -5.24 -3.73 16.30
CA LYS A 95 -5.48 -5.14 15.99
C LYS A 95 -4.96 -5.56 14.61
N TRP A 96 -5.09 -4.67 13.62
CA TRP A 96 -4.62 -4.97 12.27
C TRP A 96 -3.09 -5.00 12.21
N PHE A 97 -2.39 -4.14 12.96
CA PHE A 97 -0.93 -4.21 13.03
C PHE A 97 -0.48 -5.48 13.75
N SER A 98 -1.15 -5.88 14.83
CA SER A 98 -0.86 -7.17 15.49
C SER A 98 -0.97 -8.34 14.51
N LEU A 99 -1.97 -8.33 13.62
CA LEU A 99 -2.14 -9.38 12.62
C LEU A 99 -1.05 -9.34 11.54
N VAL A 100 -0.65 -8.13 11.09
CA VAL A 100 0.52 -7.95 10.21
C VAL A 100 1.79 -8.50 10.88
N ALA A 101 2.05 -8.14 12.13
CA ALA A 101 3.21 -8.61 12.88
C ALA A 101 3.24 -10.14 13.05
N GLU A 102 2.08 -10.78 13.15
CA GLU A 102 1.97 -12.24 13.26
C GLU A 102 2.15 -12.95 11.90
N LYS A 103 1.62 -12.38 10.82
CA LYS A 103 1.38 -13.11 9.56
C LYS A 103 2.21 -12.65 8.37
N ALA A 104 2.66 -11.40 8.34
CA ALA A 104 3.45 -10.88 7.23
C ALA A 104 4.82 -11.58 7.18
N THR A 105 5.30 -11.89 5.98
CA THR A 105 6.64 -12.42 5.77
C THR A 105 7.70 -11.33 5.88
N GLU A 106 7.34 -10.09 5.54
CA GLU A 106 8.23 -8.95 5.66
C GLU A 106 7.47 -7.67 6.02
N ILE A 107 8.07 -6.85 6.88
CA ILE A 107 7.59 -5.51 7.22
C ILE A 107 8.68 -4.51 6.87
N ARG A 108 8.36 -3.49 6.05
CA ARG A 108 9.30 -2.41 5.72
C ARG A 108 8.79 -1.08 6.23
N PHE A 109 9.42 -0.53 7.26
CA PHE A 109 9.08 0.81 7.74
C PHE A 109 9.71 1.88 6.86
N ILE A 110 8.94 2.88 6.47
CA ILE A 110 9.45 4.03 5.72
C ILE A 110 9.94 5.07 6.73
N VAL A 111 11.23 5.37 6.67
CA VAL A 111 11.93 6.23 7.63
C VAL A 111 12.51 7.48 6.94
N GLY A 112 12.96 8.47 7.72
CA GLY A 112 13.57 9.68 7.17
C GLY A 112 12.59 10.70 6.56
N GLY A 113 11.29 10.43 6.62
CA GLY A 113 10.25 11.33 6.16
C GLY A 113 8.88 10.64 6.11
N ARG A 114 7.93 11.28 5.42
CA ARG A 114 6.59 10.73 5.19
C ARG A 114 6.30 10.73 3.70
N ILE A 115 5.61 9.68 3.24
CA ILE A 115 4.97 9.71 1.92
C ILE A 115 3.97 10.86 1.93
N LYS A 116 4.02 11.68 0.87
CA LYS A 116 2.98 12.69 0.63
C LYS A 116 1.99 12.14 -0.37
N PHE A 117 0.72 12.44 -0.15
CA PHE A 117 -0.37 12.07 -1.04
C PHE A 117 -0.88 13.34 -1.73
N LEU A 118 -1.17 13.24 -3.03
CA LEU A 118 -1.73 14.34 -3.78
C LEU A 118 -3.21 14.49 -3.40
N ASN A 119 -3.58 15.64 -2.85
CA ASN A 119 -4.96 15.98 -2.61
C ASN A 119 -5.60 16.48 -3.92
N PRO A 120 -6.63 15.82 -4.47
CA PRO A 120 -7.16 16.16 -5.79
C PRO A 120 -8.02 17.42 -5.81
N GLU A 121 -8.48 17.92 -4.66
CA GLU A 121 -9.19 19.21 -4.58
C GLU A 121 -8.22 20.39 -4.63
N THR A 122 -7.08 20.26 -3.97
CA THR A 122 -6.15 21.37 -3.76
C THR A 122 -4.92 21.32 -4.66
N ASP A 123 -4.71 20.19 -5.34
CA ASP A 123 -3.50 19.88 -6.12
C ASP A 123 -2.20 20.07 -5.32
N LYS A 124 -2.27 19.77 -4.01
CA LYS A 124 -1.15 19.88 -3.07
C LYS A 124 -0.77 18.53 -2.51
N TRP A 125 0.53 18.31 -2.43
CA TRP A 125 1.13 17.18 -1.75
C TRP A 125 1.08 17.37 -0.24
N THR A 126 0.22 16.61 0.43
CA THR A 126 0.03 16.67 1.88
C THR A 126 0.50 15.38 2.53
N ASP A 127 1.09 15.46 3.72
CA ASP A 127 1.30 14.28 4.54
C ASP A 127 0.01 13.93 5.27
N VAL A 128 -0.20 12.62 5.47
CA VAL A 128 -1.17 12.12 6.44
C VAL A 128 -0.52 12.10 7.81
N CYS A 129 -1.31 12.16 8.89
CA CYS A 129 -0.80 12.35 10.26
C CYS A 129 0.22 11.28 10.74
N ARG A 130 0.28 10.12 10.08
CA ARG A 130 1.08 8.96 10.47
C ARG A 130 2.13 8.64 9.40
N GLY A 131 3.25 8.05 9.80
CA GLY A 131 4.18 7.44 8.85
C GLY A 131 3.55 6.23 8.17
N ASN A 132 4.27 5.62 7.23
CA ASN A 132 3.80 4.44 6.50
C ASN A 132 4.77 3.27 6.62
N HIS A 133 4.24 2.06 6.43
CA HIS A 133 5.03 0.85 6.24
C HIS A 133 4.43 0.01 5.13
N LEU A 134 5.26 -0.88 4.57
CA LEU A 134 4.80 -1.97 3.72
C LEU A 134 4.60 -3.22 4.57
N ALA A 135 3.44 -3.84 4.46
CA ALA A 135 3.18 -5.19 4.93
C ALA A 135 3.21 -6.13 3.73
N ILE A 136 4.13 -7.09 3.74
CA ILE A 136 4.38 -8.00 2.61
C ILE A 136 4.06 -9.42 3.04
N PHE A 137 3.17 -10.06 2.30
CA PHE A 137 2.76 -11.45 2.46
C PHE A 137 3.16 -12.22 1.20
N ASP A 138 4.32 -12.88 1.23
CA ASP A 138 4.91 -13.55 0.06
C ASP A 138 4.90 -15.09 0.24
N PRO A 139 4.10 -15.83 -0.55
CA PRO A 139 4.04 -17.30 -0.46
C PRO A 139 5.40 -17.99 -0.55
N ARG A 140 6.36 -17.38 -1.28
CA ARG A 140 7.74 -17.90 -1.43
C ARG A 140 8.52 -17.91 -0.11
N HIS A 141 8.11 -17.09 0.85
CA HIS A 141 8.76 -16.93 2.15
C HIS A 141 7.93 -17.49 3.31
N LYS A 142 6.86 -18.25 3.05
CA LYS A 142 5.92 -18.77 4.07
C LYS A 142 6.58 -19.65 5.14
N ALA A 143 7.65 -20.37 4.79
CA ALA A 143 8.41 -21.21 5.71
C ALA A 143 9.62 -20.50 6.35
N MET A 144 9.83 -19.22 6.05
CA MET A 144 10.96 -18.44 6.55
C MET A 144 10.53 -17.59 7.75
N GLY A 145 11.50 -17.16 8.57
CA GLY A 145 11.25 -16.19 9.63
C GLY A 145 10.89 -14.82 9.06
N GLN A 146 10.01 -14.08 9.75
CA GLN A 146 9.65 -12.72 9.37
C GLN A 146 10.88 -11.82 9.37
N VAL A 147 10.99 -10.97 8.35
CA VAL A 147 12.04 -9.96 8.23
C VAL A 147 11.46 -8.57 8.47
N ILE A 148 12.17 -7.74 9.23
CA ILE A 148 11.86 -6.32 9.38
C ILE A 148 12.99 -5.52 8.76
N ARG A 149 12.65 -4.59 7.87
CA ARG A 149 13.60 -3.66 7.23
C ARG A 149 13.13 -2.23 7.35
N HIS A 150 14.04 -1.32 7.07
CA HIS A 150 13.73 0.09 6.89
C HIS A 150 14.05 0.49 5.44
N ILE A 151 13.18 1.32 4.86
CA ILE A 151 13.43 2.01 3.59
C ILE A 151 13.49 3.50 3.93
N HIS A 152 14.63 4.14 3.69
CA HIS A 152 14.72 5.58 3.83
C HIS A 152 13.92 6.25 2.70
N ILE A 153 13.15 7.31 2.99
CA ILE A 153 12.28 7.97 2.00
C ILE A 153 13.03 8.44 0.75
N ASN A 154 14.31 8.80 0.90
CA ASN A 154 15.18 9.24 -0.21
C ASN A 154 15.65 8.09 -1.11
N GLU A 155 15.38 6.83 -0.77
CA GLU A 155 15.60 5.69 -1.66
C GLU A 155 14.52 5.61 -2.75
N PHE A 156 13.40 6.32 -2.59
CA PHE A 156 12.43 6.48 -3.66
C PHE A 156 12.91 7.54 -4.66
N GLU A 157 13.09 7.13 -5.91
CA GLU A 157 13.52 8.03 -6.98
C GLU A 157 12.36 8.86 -7.52
N GLY A 158 12.64 10.13 -7.88
CA GLY A 158 11.68 10.96 -8.61
C GLY A 158 10.41 11.32 -7.82
N LEU A 159 10.52 11.50 -6.50
CA LEU A 159 9.41 11.88 -5.63
C LEU A 159 8.72 13.16 -6.14
N GLU A 160 7.46 13.03 -6.57
CA GLU A 160 6.72 14.08 -7.29
C GLU A 160 6.59 15.37 -6.47
N TRP A 161 6.52 15.24 -5.14
CA TRP A 161 6.43 16.38 -4.24
C TRP A 161 7.75 17.12 -4.04
N GLN A 162 8.90 16.52 -4.35
CA GLN A 162 10.19 17.21 -4.30
C GLN A 162 10.35 18.12 -5.53
N ALA A 163 10.00 17.63 -6.72
CA ALA A 163 10.00 18.43 -7.95
C ALA A 163 9.06 19.64 -7.89
N SER A 164 7.94 19.55 -7.15
CA SER A 164 7.02 20.68 -6.96
C SER A 164 7.59 21.83 -6.13
N LYS A 165 8.63 21.59 -5.32
CA LYS A 165 9.30 22.63 -4.53
C LYS A 165 10.29 23.46 -5.36
N GLU A 166 10.93 22.84 -6.35
CA GLU A 166 11.92 23.50 -7.22
C GLU A 166 11.28 24.49 -8.19
N LYS A 167 10.03 24.25 -8.61
CA LYS A 167 9.26 25.19 -9.46
C LYS A 167 8.75 26.45 -8.73
N ARG A 168 9.00 26.56 -7.41
CA ARG A 168 8.56 27.68 -6.57
C ARG A 168 9.72 28.56 -6.06
N GLN A 169 10.94 28.32 -6.53
CA GLN A 169 12.10 29.21 -6.39
C GLN A 169 12.39 29.86 -7.74
#